data_AF-A0A3S1CIJ9-F1
#
_entry.id   AF-A0A3S1CIJ9-F1
#
_cell.length_a   1.000
_cell.length_b   1.000
_cell.length_c   1.000
_cell.angle_alpha   90.00
_cell.angle_beta   90.00
_cell.angle_gamma   90.00
#
_symmetry.space_group_name_H-M   'P 1'
#
loop_
_entity.id
_entity.type
_entity.pdbx_description
1 polymer ?
#
loop_
_entity_poly.entity_id
_entity_poly.type
_entity_poly.pdbx_seq_one_letter_code
_entity_poly.pdbx_strand_id
1 'polypeptide(L)'
;MTTSTSFGEGKESQILHNLQVTHKQEIERITQTLIQITNLSEETVKPYLNAMLNELLKSKQAELKRPFSETATADEWIAAFDEWVNSHRGFNFPMLSDEDISRESIYGERG
;
A
#
# COMPACT_ATOMS: atom_id res chain seq x y z
N MET A 1 -8.47 16.05 21.66
CA MET A 1 -8.14 14.62 21.74
C MET A 1 -7.24 14.30 20.57
N THR A 2 -5.97 14.01 20.82
CA THR A 2 -4.97 13.66 19.79
C THR A 2 -4.88 12.14 19.70
N THR A 3 -5.45 11.53 18.67
CA THR A 3 -5.26 10.10 18.38
C THR A 3 -3.91 9.92 17.71
N SER A 4 -2.95 9.42 18.47
CA SER A 4 -1.61 9.05 18.02
C SER A 4 -1.68 7.76 17.20
N THR A 5 -1.31 7.85 15.92
CA THR A 5 -1.17 6.71 15.00
C THR A 5 0.15 6.00 15.30
N SER A 6 0.10 4.85 15.97
CA SER A 6 1.27 4.01 16.30
C SER A 6 1.10 2.55 15.85
N PHE A 7 0.36 2.31 14.77
CA PHE A 7 0.02 0.95 14.31
C PHE A 7 0.99 0.38 13.25
N GLY A 8 1.96 1.18 12.78
CA GLY A 8 2.87 0.81 11.68
C GLY A 8 4.18 0.14 12.12
N GLU A 9 4.85 0.68 13.14
CA GLU A 9 6.23 0.33 13.49
C GLU A 9 6.41 -1.12 13.96
N GLY A 10 5.40 -1.68 14.64
CA GLY A 10 5.43 -3.06 15.13
C GLY A 10 5.33 -4.11 14.01
N LYS A 11 4.61 -3.81 12.92
CA LYS A 11 4.46 -4.74 11.78
C LYS A 11 5.71 -4.74 10.90
N GLU A 12 6.32 -3.58 10.67
CA GLU A 12 7.53 -3.46 9.86
C GLU A 12 8.72 -4.18 10.50
N SER A 13 8.91 -3.99 11.81
CA SER A 13 9.95 -4.68 12.57
C SER A 13 9.78 -6.21 12.53
N GLN A 14 8.54 -6.70 12.57
CA GLN A 14 8.24 -8.13 12.47
C GLN A 14 8.53 -8.69 11.07
N ILE A 15 8.21 -7.95 10.01
CA ILE A 15 8.46 -8.38 8.62
C ILE A 15 9.96 -8.41 8.33
N LEU A 16 10.72 -7.40 8.76
CA LEU A 16 12.18 -7.40 8.60
C LEU A 16 12.82 -8.55 9.39
N HIS A 17 12.40 -8.79 10.63
CA HIS A 17 12.90 -9.91 11.42
C HIS A 17 12.63 -11.26 10.71
N ASN A 18 11.43 -11.46 10.18
CA ASN A 18 11.09 -12.68 9.46
C ASN A 18 11.93 -12.84 8.19
N LEU A 19 12.13 -11.77 7.41
CA LEU A 19 13.00 -11.76 6.24
C LEU A 19 14.45 -12.12 6.60
N GLN A 20 14.98 -11.55 7.69
CA GLN A 20 16.32 -11.83 8.18
C GLN A 20 16.49 -13.30 8.61
N VAL A 21 15.46 -13.89 9.22
CA VAL A 21 15.48 -15.30 9.60
C VAL A 21 15.39 -16.20 8.37
N THR A 22 14.48 -15.91 7.43
CA THR A 22 14.26 -16.73 6.23
C THR A 22 15.45 -16.69 5.26
N HIS A 23 16.04 -15.51 5.04
CA HIS A 23 17.12 -15.29 4.08
C HIS A 23 18.48 -15.05 4.74
N LYS A 24 18.68 -15.67 5.92
CA LYS A 24 19.86 -15.46 6.76
C LYS A 24 21.16 -15.68 5.97
N GLN A 25 21.24 -16.79 5.22
CA GLN A 25 22.46 -17.16 4.50
C GLN A 25 22.79 -16.16 3.39
N GLU A 26 21.77 -15.68 2.66
CA GLU A 26 21.94 -14.67 1.61
C GLU A 26 22.38 -13.33 2.19
N ILE A 27 21.78 -12.91 3.31
CA ILE A 27 22.13 -11.66 3.99
C ILE A 27 23.58 -11.72 4.51
N GLU A 28 23.99 -12.86 5.06
CA GLU A 28 25.39 -13.07 5.47
C GLU A 28 26.34 -12.99 4.29
N ARG A 29 26.02 -13.62 3.15
CA ARG A 29 26.83 -13.54 1.93
C ARG A 29 26.94 -12.11 1.42
N ILE A 30 25.83 -11.37 1.34
CA ILE A 30 25.81 -9.97 0.93
C ILE A 30 26.67 -9.12 1.88
N THR A 31 26.57 -9.35 3.19
CA THR A 31 27.39 -8.67 4.19
C THR A 31 28.88 -8.90 3.93
N GLN A 32 29.29 -10.15 3.69
CA GLN A 32 30.68 -10.48 3.39
C GLN A 32 31.17 -9.87 2.08
N THR A 33 30.36 -9.90 1.02
CA THR A 33 30.69 -9.25 -0.26
C THR A 33 30.86 -7.74 -0.08
N LEU A 34 29.98 -7.09 0.68
CA LEU A 34 30.08 -5.65 0.94
C LEU A 34 31.34 -5.30 1.76
N ILE A 35 31.68 -6.11 2.77
CA ILE A 35 32.94 -5.97 3.53
C ILE A 35 34.14 -6.06 2.59
N GLN A 36 34.17 -7.06 1.70
CA GLN A 36 35.27 -7.26 0.74
C GLN A 36 35.42 -6.10 -0.26
N ILE A 37 34.30 -5.55 -0.76
CA ILE A 37 34.31 -4.46 -1.75
C ILE A 37 34.69 -3.13 -1.09
N THR A 38 34.18 -2.87 0.11
CA THR A 38 34.29 -1.55 0.75
C THR A 38 35.47 -1.43 1.72
N ASN A 39 36.11 -2.55 2.08
CA ASN A 39 37.11 -2.65 3.16
C ASN A 39 36.60 -2.11 4.52
N LEU A 40 35.28 -2.08 4.71
CA LEU A 40 34.65 -1.65 5.97
C LEU A 40 34.46 -2.83 6.93
N SER A 41 34.37 -2.53 8.22
CA SER A 41 34.07 -3.54 9.24
C SER A 41 32.62 -4.02 9.15
N GLU A 42 32.39 -5.26 9.60
CA GLU A 42 31.05 -5.84 9.70
C GLU A 42 30.09 -5.01 10.56
N GLU A 43 30.61 -4.39 11.62
CA GLU A 43 29.87 -3.49 12.52
C GLU A 43 29.36 -2.23 11.80
N THR A 44 30.08 -1.80 10.75
CA THR A 44 29.64 -0.68 9.91
C THR A 44 28.65 -1.16 8.87
N VAL A 45 28.91 -2.27 8.20
CA VAL A 45 28.09 -2.76 7.07
C VAL A 45 26.70 -3.23 7.50
N LYS A 46 26.58 -3.96 8.61
CA LYS A 46 25.31 -4.51 9.11
C LYS A 46 24.19 -3.47 9.30
N PRO A 47 24.40 -2.35 10.02
CA PRO A 47 23.34 -1.35 10.20
C PRO A 47 22.93 -0.69 8.88
N TYR A 48 23.87 -0.42 7.97
CA TYR A 48 23.54 0.12 6.64
C TYR A 48 22.73 -0.87 5.80
N LEU A 49 23.12 -2.14 5.78
CA LEU A 49 22.37 -3.18 5.08
C LEU A 49 20.95 -3.31 5.65
N ASN A 50 20.79 -3.32 6.96
CA ASN A 50 19.48 -3.37 7.61
C ASN A 50 18.61 -2.15 7.31
N ALA A 51 19.20 -0.94 7.29
CA ALA A 51 18.49 0.28 6.89
C ALA A 51 18.03 0.20 5.43
N MET A 52 18.88 -0.27 4.53
CA MET A 52 18.54 -0.46 3.12
C MET A 52 17.41 -1.49 2.94
N LEU A 53 17.48 -2.64 3.63
CA LEU A 53 16.44 -3.66 3.59
C LEU A 53 15.09 -3.13 4.10
N ASN A 54 15.10 -2.32 5.16
CA ASN A 54 13.90 -1.65 5.66
C ASN A 54 13.29 -0.73 4.60
N GLU A 55 14.08 0.12 3.94
CA GLU A 55 13.57 1.04 2.93
C GLU A 55 13.02 0.31 1.69
N LEU A 56 13.65 -0.79 1.27
CA LEU A 56 13.13 -1.64 0.20
C LEU A 56 11.82 -2.33 0.57
N LEU A 57 11.65 -2.71 1.83
CA LEU A 57 10.38 -3.27 2.31
C LEU A 57 9.28 -2.21 2.36
N LYS A 58 9.60 -1.00 2.80
CA LYS A 58 8.66 0.13 2.79
C LYS A 58 8.21 0.48 1.37
N SER A 59 9.13 0.53 0.41
CA SER A 59 8.78 0.81 -0.99
C SER A 59 7.86 -0.28 -1.56
N LYS A 60 8.18 -1.56 -1.34
CA LYS A 60 7.30 -2.68 -1.73
C LYS A 60 5.91 -2.59 -1.08
N GLN A 61 5.83 -2.23 0.20
CA GLN A 61 4.55 -2.02 0.87
C GLN A 61 3.79 -0.82 0.30
N ALA A 62 4.49 0.26 -0.08
CA ALA A 62 3.88 1.42 -0.71
C ALA A 62 3.30 1.06 -2.10
N GLU A 63 3.98 0.20 -2.86
CA GLU A 63 3.43 -0.33 -4.12
C GLU A 63 2.18 -1.18 -3.90
N LEU A 64 2.18 -2.05 -2.88
CA LEU A 64 1.02 -2.87 -2.52
C LEU A 64 -0.14 -2.06 -1.94
N LYS A 65 0.13 -0.87 -1.40
CA LYS A 65 -0.88 0.05 -0.84
C LYS A 65 -1.44 1.03 -1.87
N ARG A 66 -1.01 0.98 -3.14
CA ARG A 66 -1.59 1.85 -4.17
C ARG A 66 -3.09 1.60 -4.26
N PRO A 67 -3.91 2.66 -4.35
CA PRO A 67 -5.35 2.53 -4.35
C PRO A 67 -5.81 1.72 -5.56
N PHE A 68 -6.94 1.01 -5.42
CA PHE A 68 -7.55 0.23 -6.49
C PHE A 68 -7.67 1.03 -7.79
N SER A 69 -7.97 2.33 -7.69
CA SER A 69 -8.12 3.19 -8.86
C SER A 69 -6.85 3.39 -9.70
N GLU A 70 -5.66 3.19 -9.12
CA GLU A 70 -4.38 3.33 -9.80
C GLU A 70 -3.82 2.00 -10.32
N THR A 71 -4.27 0.87 -9.76
CA THR A 71 -3.69 -0.45 -10.03
C THR A 71 -4.62 -1.40 -10.76
N ALA A 72 -5.94 -1.18 -10.68
CA ALA A 72 -6.91 -2.08 -11.27
C ALA A 72 -6.88 -2.04 -12.80
N THR A 73 -6.92 -3.23 -13.39
CA THR A 73 -7.12 -3.45 -14.82
C THR A 73 -8.55 -3.13 -15.23
N ALA A 74 -8.79 -2.97 -16.54
CA ALA A 74 -10.13 -2.72 -17.06
C ALA A 74 -11.13 -3.83 -16.67
N ASP A 75 -10.71 -5.09 -16.67
CA ASP A 75 -11.56 -6.22 -16.29
C ASP A 75 -11.91 -6.21 -14.79
N GLU A 76 -10.95 -5.87 -13.93
CA GLU A 76 -11.19 -5.72 -12.49
C GLU A 76 -12.15 -4.55 -12.20
N TRP A 77 -12.04 -3.47 -12.98
CA TRP A 77 -12.99 -2.36 -12.91
C TRP A 77 -14.40 -2.77 -13.32
N ILE A 78 -14.56 -3.52 -14.41
CA ILE A 78 -15.85 -4.04 -14.86
C ILE A 78 -16.45 -4.95 -13.78
N ALA A 79 -15.65 -5.86 -13.23
CA ALA A 79 -16.10 -6.77 -12.19
C ALA A 79 -16.52 -6.04 -10.91
N ALA A 80 -15.73 -5.06 -10.45
CA ALA A 80 -16.05 -4.26 -9.26
C ALA A 80 -17.32 -3.42 -9.47
N PHE A 81 -17.52 -2.88 -10.68
CA PHE A 81 -18.73 -2.17 -11.03
C PHE A 81 -19.96 -3.08 -11.02
N ASP A 82 -19.86 -4.26 -11.64
CA ASP A 82 -20.94 -5.25 -11.65
C ASP A 82 -21.28 -5.72 -10.24
N GLU A 83 -20.30 -5.98 -9.38
CA GLU A 83 -20.51 -6.32 -7.98
C GLU A 83 -21.25 -5.20 -7.25
N TRP A 84 -20.81 -3.96 -7.44
CA TRP A 84 -21.45 -2.80 -6.85
C TRP A 84 -22.92 -2.66 -7.30
N VAL A 85 -23.21 -2.77 -8.60
CA VAL A 85 -24.59 -2.73 -9.12
C VAL A 85 -25.43 -3.88 -8.55
N ASN A 86 -24.90 -5.10 -8.53
CA ASN A 86 -25.63 -6.27 -8.07
C ASN A 86 -25.91 -6.23 -6.56
N SER A 87 -25.00 -5.67 -5.76
CA SER A 87 -25.23 -5.46 -4.32
C SER A 87 -26.43 -4.54 -4.05
N HIS A 88 -26.81 -3.71 -5.04
CA HIS A 88 -27.92 -2.77 -4.92
C HIS A 88 -29.22 -3.18 -5.63
N ARG A 89 -29.20 -4.24 -6.44
CA ARG A 89 -30.35 -4.70 -7.24
C ARG A 89 -31.58 -5.09 -6.40
N GLY A 90 -31.38 -5.47 -5.14
CA GLY A 90 -32.46 -5.81 -4.20
C GLY A 90 -32.99 -4.63 -3.38
N PHE A 91 -32.33 -3.48 -3.42
CA PHE A 91 -32.83 -2.28 -2.76
C PHE A 91 -33.83 -1.60 -3.69
N ASN A 92 -35.08 -1.47 -3.23
CA ASN A 92 -36.12 -0.71 -3.93
C ASN A 92 -35.88 0.79 -3.76
N PHE A 93 -34.81 1.31 -4.37
CA PHE A 93 -34.52 2.74 -4.32
C PHE A 93 -35.59 3.51 -5.09
N PRO A 94 -36.10 4.63 -4.54
CA PRO A 94 -37.00 5.48 -5.29
C PRO A 94 -36.27 6.01 -6.53
N MET A 95 -36.96 6.02 -7.67
CA MET A 95 -36.43 6.73 -8.83
C MET A 95 -36.38 8.22 -8.50
N LEU A 96 -35.23 8.83 -8.77
CA LEU A 96 -35.06 10.27 -8.65
C LEU A 96 -35.88 10.97 -9.74
N SER A 97 -36.46 12.12 -9.43
CA SER A 97 -37.15 12.92 -10.44
C SER A 97 -36.14 13.59 -11.37
N ASP A 98 -36.60 14.00 -12.56
CA ASP A 98 -35.75 14.73 -13.52
C ASP A 98 -35.18 16.03 -12.92
N GLU A 99 -35.92 16.65 -12.00
CA GLU A 99 -35.45 17.81 -11.24
C GLU A 99 -34.32 17.45 -10.27
N ASP A 100 -34.38 16.30 -9.60
CA ASP A 100 -33.36 15.87 -8.64
C ASP A 100 -32.02 15.49 -9.31
N ILE A 101 -32.05 15.11 -10.60
CA ILE A 101 -30.87 14.78 -11.40
C ILE A 101 -30.44 15.93 -12.33
N SER A 102 -31.21 17.01 -12.38
CA SER A 102 -30.94 18.14 -13.26
C SER A 102 -29.65 18.85 -12.86
N ARG A 103 -28.81 19.18 -13.85
CA ARG A 103 -27.57 19.92 -13.63
C ARG A 103 -27.86 21.31 -13.07
N GLU A 104 -28.93 21.94 -13.51
CA GLU A 104 -29.40 23.24 -13.06
C GLU A 104 -29.91 23.18 -11.60
N SER A 105 -30.49 22.07 -11.16
CA SER A 105 -30.84 21.84 -9.76
C SER A 105 -29.60 21.63 -8.87
N ILE A 106 -28.64 20.83 -9.34
CA ILE A 106 -27.42 20.50 -8.57
C ILE A 106 -26.44 21.69 -8.51
N TYR A 107 -26.37 22.52 -9.55
CA TYR A 107 -25.34 23.56 -9.69
C TYR A 107 -25.86 24.99 -9.94
N GLY A 108 -27.17 25.20 -10.10
CA GLY A 108 -27.72 26.47 -10.62
C GLY A 108 -27.65 27.67 -9.69
N GLU A 109 -27.75 27.50 -8.37
CA GLU A 109 -27.64 28.63 -7.41
C GLU A 109 -26.19 29.07 -7.12
N ARG A 110 -25.19 28.47 -7.78
CA ARG A 110 -23.77 28.84 -7.61
C ARG A 110 -23.25 29.76 -8.72
N GLY A 111 -24.14 30.46 -9.42
CA GLY A 111 -23.85 31.46 -10.45
C GLY A 111 -23.97 32.89 -9.95
#